data_AF-A0A2U1KQN8-F1
#
_entry.id   AF-A0A2U1KQN8-F1
#
_cell.length_a   1.000
_cell.length_b   1.000
_cell.length_c   1.000
_cell.angle_alpha   90.00
_cell.angle_beta   90.00
_cell.angle_gamma   90.00
#
_symmetry.space_group_name_H-M   'P 1'
#
loop_
_entity.id
_entity.type
_entity.pdbx_description
1 polymer ?
#
loop_
_entity_poly.entity_id
_entity_poly.type
_entity_poly.pdbx_seq_one_letter_code
_entity_poly.pdbx_strand_id
1 'polypeptide(L)'
;MENILYLGGPNIASEIYNKEYANARICGAEKWRKPLAKFLRQPHFIVWDNGDLVTHEVMGGLKNVYAIGAGMVASLTNESATSKSVYFAHCTSEMIFITHLLAKNPEKLAGPLLADTYVTLLKGRNAWYGQKLANGELTLDMGDSIKGKGMIQGVSAVKAFYELLGQSHLSILHPEEKKPVAPVELCPILKTLHKILISREVPTEAILQALRDETMNDPRDRIEIAQNHAFYMPSLLGQ
;
A
#
# COMPACT_ATOMS: atom_id res chain seq x y z
N MET A 1 -7.49 15.47 -15.33
CA MET A 1 -6.71 15.58 -14.08
C MET A 1 -6.77 16.95 -13.41
N GLU A 2 -6.96 18.08 -14.10
CA GLU A 2 -6.88 19.42 -13.47
C GLU A 2 -7.82 19.63 -12.25
N ASN A 3 -8.98 18.97 -12.23
CA ASN A 3 -9.96 19.11 -11.14
C ASN A 3 -9.98 17.94 -10.15
N ILE A 4 -8.98 17.05 -10.20
CA ILE A 4 -8.85 15.92 -9.28
C ILE A 4 -7.77 16.27 -8.26
N LEU A 5 -8.09 16.07 -6.98
CA LEU A 5 -7.17 16.28 -5.88
C LEU A 5 -7.19 15.06 -4.97
N TYR A 6 -6.02 14.76 -4.41
CA TYR A 6 -5.88 13.81 -3.32
C TYR A 6 -5.64 14.58 -2.03
N LEU A 7 -6.23 14.13 -0.92
CA LEU A 7 -5.89 14.58 0.43
C LEU A 7 -5.61 13.35 1.30
N GLY A 8 -4.40 13.23 1.82
CA GLY A 8 -4.01 12.10 2.66
C GLY A 8 -2.81 12.40 3.53
N GLY A 9 -2.34 11.41 4.28
CA GLY A 9 -1.32 11.58 5.32
C GLY A 9 -1.69 10.82 6.59
N PRO A 10 -0.81 10.84 7.62
CA PRO A 10 -1.03 10.17 8.91
C PRO A 10 -2.19 10.81 9.69
N ASN A 11 -3.41 10.49 9.28
CA ASN A 11 -4.61 11.27 9.58
C ASN A 11 -5.74 10.39 10.12
N ILE A 12 -5.51 9.77 11.28
CA ILE A 12 -6.57 8.99 11.94
C ILE A 12 -7.70 9.94 12.34
N ALA A 13 -8.89 9.74 11.76
CA ALA A 13 -10.01 10.67 11.88
C ALA A 13 -10.40 10.99 13.33
N SER A 14 -10.40 9.99 14.22
CA SER A 14 -10.71 10.20 15.64
C SER A 14 -9.64 11.02 16.37
N GLU A 15 -8.38 10.92 15.97
CA GLU A 15 -7.27 11.65 16.60
C GLU A 15 -7.28 13.11 16.15
N ILE A 16 -7.55 13.36 14.86
CA ILE A 16 -7.80 14.71 14.34
C ILE A 16 -8.99 15.36 15.05
N TYR A 17 -10.10 14.62 15.22
CA TYR A 17 -11.27 15.12 15.95
C TYR A 17 -10.93 15.51 17.40
N ASN A 18 -10.04 14.76 18.05
CA ASN A 18 -9.55 15.04 19.39
C ASN A 18 -8.44 16.11 19.45
N LYS A 19 -8.14 16.77 18.34
CA LYS A 19 -7.10 17.81 18.21
C LYS A 19 -5.68 17.31 18.49
N GLU A 20 -5.43 16.02 18.31
CA GLU A 20 -4.07 15.50 18.26
C GLU A 20 -3.34 16.08 17.05
N TYR A 21 -2.02 16.20 17.15
CA TYR A 21 -1.21 16.72 16.06
C TYR A 21 -1.22 15.77 14.87
N ALA A 22 -1.69 16.27 13.73
CA ALA A 22 -1.72 15.54 12.47
C ALA A 22 -1.22 16.42 11.32
N ASN A 23 -0.74 15.75 10.27
CA ASN A 23 -0.35 16.43 9.04
C ASN A 23 -0.96 15.73 7.83
N ALA A 24 -1.36 16.54 6.85
CA ALA A 24 -1.87 16.04 5.59
C ALA A 24 -1.09 16.65 4.44
N ARG A 25 -1.29 16.03 3.28
CA ARG A 25 -0.82 16.52 2.01
C ARG A 25 -1.97 16.54 1.02
N ILE A 26 -2.12 17.67 0.35
CA ILE A 26 -3.04 17.83 -0.76
C ILE A 26 -2.27 17.83 -2.08
N CYS A 27 -2.67 16.95 -3.00
CA CYS A 27 -1.96 16.72 -4.25
C CYS A 27 -2.83 17.02 -5.46
N GLY A 28 -2.20 17.54 -6.53
CA GLY A 28 -2.86 17.79 -7.83
C GLY A 28 -2.57 19.16 -8.41
N ALA A 29 -3.52 19.73 -9.16
CA ALA A 29 -3.29 20.97 -9.91
C ALA A 29 -3.06 22.18 -9.00
N GLU A 30 -2.04 22.98 -9.34
CA GLU A 30 -1.61 24.15 -8.55
C GLU A 30 -2.75 25.11 -8.21
N LYS A 31 -3.58 25.41 -9.22
CA LYS A 31 -4.79 26.24 -9.15
C LYS A 31 -5.66 25.92 -7.94
N TRP A 32 -5.80 24.64 -7.59
CA TRP A 32 -6.67 24.20 -6.52
C TRP A 32 -5.92 23.80 -5.25
N ARG A 33 -4.78 23.08 -5.37
CA ARG A 33 -4.09 22.52 -4.19
C ARG A 33 -3.56 23.60 -3.25
N LYS A 34 -3.04 24.73 -3.76
CA LYS A 34 -2.45 25.78 -2.89
C LYS A 34 -3.52 26.53 -2.09
N PRO A 35 -4.62 27.05 -2.68
CA PRO A 35 -5.70 27.67 -1.91
C PRO A 35 -6.32 26.70 -0.90
N LEU A 36 -6.57 25.45 -1.28
CA LEU A 36 -7.19 24.45 -0.41
C LEU A 36 -6.26 24.02 0.73
N ALA A 37 -4.95 23.85 0.49
CA ALA A 37 -3.99 23.61 1.57
C ALA A 37 -4.05 24.71 2.64
N LYS A 38 -4.09 25.98 2.21
CA LYS A 38 -4.21 27.12 3.12
C LYS A 38 -5.54 27.10 3.89
N PHE A 39 -6.63 26.81 3.19
CA PHE A 39 -7.97 26.75 3.77
C PHE A 39 -8.11 25.65 4.84
N LEU A 40 -7.53 24.48 4.60
CA LEU A 40 -7.65 23.32 5.50
C LEU A 40 -6.76 23.39 6.75
N ARG A 41 -5.75 24.27 6.79
CA ARG A 41 -4.82 24.38 7.92
C ARG A 41 -5.54 24.80 9.20
N GLN A 42 -5.24 24.10 10.28
CA GLN A 42 -5.65 24.40 11.66
C GLN A 42 -4.41 24.31 12.57
N PRO A 43 -4.43 24.87 13.80
CA PRO A 43 -3.28 24.81 14.71
C PRO A 43 -2.73 23.40 14.98
N HIS A 44 -3.61 22.38 14.99
CA HIS A 44 -3.27 20.96 15.22
C HIS A 44 -3.30 20.12 13.92
N PHE A 45 -3.64 20.71 12.78
CA PHE A 45 -3.76 20.01 11.50
C PHE A 45 -3.08 20.80 10.39
N ILE A 46 -1.84 20.42 10.08
CA ILE A 46 -1.01 21.12 9.10
C ILE A 46 -1.11 20.44 7.75
N VAL A 47 -1.55 21.18 6.73
CA VAL A 47 -1.67 20.69 5.36
C VAL A 47 -0.57 21.27 4.46
N TRP A 48 0.19 20.38 3.83
CA TRP A 48 1.21 20.70 2.83
C TRP A 48 0.67 20.42 1.43
N ASP A 49 1.20 21.07 0.40
CA ASP A 49 0.80 20.80 -0.99
C ASP A 49 1.91 20.08 -1.77
N ASN A 50 1.53 19.25 -2.75
CA ASN A 50 2.44 18.62 -3.71
C ASN A 50 1.77 18.53 -5.10
N GLY A 51 2.54 18.64 -6.18
CA GLY A 51 2.03 18.42 -7.54
C GLY A 51 1.84 16.94 -7.91
N ASP A 52 2.50 16.02 -7.20
CA ASP A 52 2.49 14.59 -7.52
C ASP A 52 1.20 13.90 -7.03
N LEU A 53 0.16 13.92 -7.86
CA LEU A 53 -1.12 13.27 -7.58
C LEU A 53 -1.01 11.74 -7.59
N VAL A 54 -0.34 11.20 -8.61
CA VAL A 54 -0.36 9.75 -8.92
C VAL A 54 0.34 8.96 -7.83
N THR A 55 1.53 9.38 -7.38
CA THR A 55 2.24 8.69 -6.30
C THR A 55 1.40 8.62 -5.04
N HIS A 56 0.72 9.72 -4.68
CA HIS A 56 -0.06 9.79 -3.46
C HIS A 56 -1.32 8.94 -3.50
N GLU A 57 -1.99 8.88 -4.64
CA GLU A 57 -3.14 8.00 -4.86
C GLU A 57 -2.73 6.52 -4.81
N VAL A 58 -1.66 6.15 -5.51
CA VAL A 58 -1.12 4.78 -5.53
C VAL A 58 -0.70 4.35 -4.12
N MET A 59 0.09 5.16 -3.42
CA MET A 59 0.53 4.88 -2.04
C MET A 59 -0.65 4.82 -1.06
N GLY A 60 -1.66 5.68 -1.24
CA GLY A 60 -2.89 5.69 -0.45
C GLY A 60 -3.71 4.40 -0.60
N GLY A 61 -3.71 3.79 -1.79
CA GLY A 61 -4.29 2.47 -2.04
C GLY A 61 -3.44 1.34 -1.44
N LEU A 62 -2.15 1.31 -1.76
CA LEU A 62 -1.23 0.23 -1.35
C LEU A 62 -1.07 0.12 0.17
N LYS A 63 -1.04 1.25 0.91
CA LYS A 63 -0.96 1.17 2.38
C LYS A 63 -2.12 0.38 2.99
N ASN A 64 -3.32 0.43 2.38
CA ASN A 64 -4.48 -0.32 2.85
C ASN A 64 -4.34 -1.83 2.54
N VAL A 65 -3.75 -2.17 1.40
CA VAL A 65 -3.39 -3.56 1.05
C VAL A 65 -2.45 -4.13 2.10
N TYR A 66 -1.31 -3.48 2.29
CA TYR A 66 -0.26 -3.99 3.16
C TYR A 66 -0.61 -3.91 4.65
N ALA A 67 -1.52 -3.02 5.05
CA ALA A 67 -2.07 -3.02 6.40
C ALA A 67 -2.80 -4.33 6.74
N ILE A 68 -3.51 -4.96 5.79
CA ILE A 68 -4.15 -6.26 6.05
C ILE A 68 -3.11 -7.32 6.42
N GLY A 69 -2.07 -7.48 5.60
CA GLY A 69 -1.02 -8.45 5.91
C GLY A 69 -0.21 -8.08 7.16
N ALA A 70 -0.04 -6.79 7.47
CA ALA A 70 0.58 -6.35 8.73
C ALA A 70 -0.22 -6.86 9.94
N GLY A 71 -1.55 -6.79 9.87
CA GLY A 71 -2.43 -7.35 10.89
C GLY A 71 -2.32 -8.86 11.03
N MET A 72 -2.23 -9.59 9.92
CA MET A 72 -2.03 -11.04 9.93
C MET A 72 -0.69 -11.40 10.58
N VAL A 73 0.40 -10.75 10.16
CA VAL A 73 1.74 -10.96 10.75
C VAL A 73 1.74 -10.63 12.24
N ALA A 74 1.09 -9.54 12.64
CA ALA A 74 1.00 -9.14 14.04
C ALA A 74 0.32 -10.23 14.90
N SER A 75 -0.81 -10.78 14.46
CA SER A 75 -1.49 -11.89 15.14
C SER A 75 -0.65 -13.17 15.16
N LEU A 76 -0.19 -13.65 13.98
CA LEU A 76 0.50 -14.94 13.84
C LEU A 76 1.88 -14.97 14.52
N THR A 77 2.47 -13.81 14.80
CA THR A 77 3.78 -13.69 15.46
C THR A 77 3.70 -13.14 16.87
N ASN A 78 2.49 -13.08 17.44
CA ASN A 78 2.24 -12.55 18.78
C ASN A 78 2.87 -11.17 19.01
N GLU A 79 2.57 -10.24 18.08
CA GLU A 79 3.01 -8.85 18.07
C GLU A 79 4.54 -8.63 18.00
N SER A 80 5.30 -9.63 17.53
CA SER A 80 6.75 -9.55 17.32
C SER A 80 7.15 -8.31 16.52
N ALA A 81 7.87 -7.39 17.18
CA ALA A 81 8.38 -6.19 16.54
C ALA A 81 9.33 -6.50 15.37
N THR A 82 10.16 -7.54 15.51
CA THR A 82 11.09 -8.00 14.48
C THR A 82 10.35 -8.57 13.27
N SER A 83 9.32 -9.38 13.46
CA SER A 83 8.57 -9.94 12.33
C SER A 83 7.79 -8.86 11.59
N LYS A 84 7.21 -7.90 12.32
CA LYS A 84 6.55 -6.73 11.73
C LYS A 84 7.53 -5.83 10.98
N SER A 85 8.76 -5.64 11.46
CA SER A 85 9.76 -4.83 10.76
C SER A 85 10.27 -5.49 9.48
N VAL A 86 10.46 -6.81 9.48
CA VAL A 86 10.75 -7.59 8.26
C VAL A 86 9.61 -7.42 7.26
N TYR A 87 8.36 -7.64 7.67
CA TYR A 87 7.20 -7.44 6.81
C TYR A 87 7.12 -6.00 6.25
N PHE A 88 7.41 -5.00 7.08
CA PHE A 88 7.45 -3.59 6.67
C PHE A 88 8.47 -3.33 5.56
N ALA A 89 9.67 -3.93 5.64
CA ALA A 89 10.70 -3.81 4.60
C ALA A 89 10.21 -4.39 3.26
N HIS A 90 9.63 -5.59 3.27
CA HIS A 90 9.07 -6.20 2.06
C HIS A 90 7.95 -5.35 1.45
N CYS A 91 6.98 -4.92 2.26
CA CYS A 91 5.85 -4.13 1.78
C CYS A 91 6.28 -2.79 1.20
N THR A 92 7.16 -2.06 1.88
CA THR A 92 7.63 -0.77 1.39
C THR A 92 8.43 -0.90 0.09
N SER A 93 9.19 -1.98 -0.08
CA SER A 93 9.88 -2.25 -1.36
C SER A 93 8.91 -2.53 -2.51
N GLU A 94 7.83 -3.30 -2.28
CA GLU A 94 6.78 -3.49 -3.29
C GLU A 94 6.02 -2.19 -3.57
N MET A 95 5.74 -1.39 -2.55
CA MET A 95 5.12 -0.06 -2.72
C MET A 95 5.96 0.84 -3.62
N ILE A 96 7.28 0.89 -3.39
CA ILE A 96 8.20 1.64 -4.23
C ILE A 96 8.19 1.11 -5.67
N PHE A 97 8.28 -0.20 -5.84
CA PHE A 97 8.29 -0.85 -7.14
C PHE A 97 7.01 -0.58 -7.95
N ILE A 98 5.84 -0.83 -7.36
CA ILE A 98 4.53 -0.60 -8.00
C ILE A 98 4.37 0.89 -8.35
N THR A 99 4.81 1.79 -7.48
CA THR A 99 4.71 3.23 -7.75
C THR A 99 5.59 3.66 -8.92
N HIS A 100 6.81 3.11 -9.08
CA HIS A 100 7.65 3.40 -10.25
C HIS A 100 7.06 2.87 -11.56
N LEU A 101 6.23 1.82 -11.50
CA LEU A 101 5.48 1.36 -12.67
C LEU A 101 4.38 2.35 -13.09
N LEU A 102 3.73 2.97 -12.10
CA LEU A 102 2.53 3.78 -12.30
C LEU A 102 2.77 5.29 -12.36
N ALA A 103 3.93 5.78 -11.92
CA ALA A 103 4.25 7.20 -11.89
C ALA A 103 5.59 7.48 -12.59
N LYS A 104 5.61 8.52 -13.44
CA LYS A 104 6.78 8.87 -14.24
C LYS A 104 7.99 9.31 -13.41
N ASN A 105 7.75 10.15 -12.41
CA ASN A 105 8.76 10.71 -11.52
C ASN A 105 8.23 10.69 -10.08
N PRO A 106 8.13 9.51 -9.46
CA PRO A 106 7.45 9.38 -8.19
C PRO A 106 8.18 10.09 -7.07
N GLU A 107 7.43 10.71 -6.16
CA GLU A 107 7.98 11.12 -4.86
C GLU A 107 8.52 9.89 -4.11
N LYS A 108 9.67 10.05 -3.45
CA LYS A 108 10.27 8.99 -2.64
C LYS A 108 9.34 8.63 -1.48
N LEU A 109 9.24 7.34 -1.17
CA LEU A 109 8.63 6.84 0.05
C LEU A 109 9.49 7.23 1.27
N ALA A 110 9.39 8.49 1.68
CA ALA A 110 10.14 9.09 2.77
C ALA A 110 9.29 10.17 3.45
N GLY A 111 9.71 10.59 4.65
CA GLY A 111 9.03 11.65 5.40
C GLY A 111 7.52 11.38 5.54
N PRO A 112 6.63 12.27 5.04
CA PRO A 112 5.18 12.12 5.21
C PRO A 112 4.57 10.83 4.62
N LEU A 113 5.01 10.38 3.44
CA LEU A 113 4.47 9.15 2.82
C LEU A 113 4.84 7.91 3.65
N LEU A 114 6.07 7.88 4.16
CA LEU A 114 6.53 6.80 5.03
C LEU A 114 5.79 6.83 6.37
N ALA A 115 5.55 8.01 6.95
CA ALA A 115 4.80 8.17 8.19
C ALA A 115 3.33 7.73 8.05
N ASP A 116 2.66 8.08 6.96
CA ASP A 116 1.29 7.62 6.67
C ASP A 116 1.22 6.10 6.52
N THR A 117 2.19 5.52 5.79
CA THR A 117 2.32 4.07 5.65
C THR A 117 2.51 3.41 7.01
N TYR A 118 3.46 3.91 7.81
CA TYR A 118 3.76 3.38 9.14
C TYR A 118 2.55 3.38 10.07
N VAL A 119 1.87 4.52 10.23
CA VAL A 119 0.71 4.61 11.12
C VAL A 119 -0.44 3.71 10.66
N THR A 120 -0.65 3.58 9.34
CA THR A 120 -1.70 2.74 8.76
C THR A 120 -1.44 1.25 8.98
N LEU A 121 -0.17 0.82 8.92
CA LEU A 121 0.21 -0.57 9.20
C LEU A 121 0.15 -0.90 10.70
N LEU A 122 0.39 0.08 11.58
CA LEU A 122 0.25 -0.12 13.04
C LEU A 122 -1.21 -0.20 13.49
N LYS A 123 -2.07 0.65 12.91
CA LYS A 123 -3.43 0.85 13.38
C LYS A 123 -4.34 1.21 12.22
N GLY A 124 -5.53 0.66 12.24
CA GLY A 124 -6.55 0.98 11.26
C GLY A 124 -7.51 -0.17 11.06
N ARG A 125 -8.52 0.06 10.24
CA ARG A 125 -9.55 -0.95 9.94
C ARG A 125 -8.98 -2.13 9.15
N ASN A 126 -8.05 -1.88 8.23
CA ASN A 126 -7.39 -2.92 7.44
C ASN A 126 -6.47 -3.82 8.28
N ALA A 127 -5.61 -3.23 9.13
CA ALA A 127 -4.78 -4.00 10.07
C ALA A 127 -5.62 -4.79 11.07
N TRP A 128 -6.66 -4.18 11.63
CA TRP A 128 -7.62 -4.88 12.48
C TRP A 128 -8.28 -6.05 11.76
N TYR A 129 -8.68 -5.89 10.49
CA TYR A 129 -9.29 -6.96 9.71
C TYR A 129 -8.33 -8.14 9.52
N GLY A 130 -7.08 -7.86 9.16
CA GLY A 130 -6.02 -8.89 9.06
C GLY A 130 -5.79 -9.66 10.35
N GLN A 131 -5.75 -8.96 11.50
CA GLN A 131 -5.64 -9.60 12.82
C GLN A 131 -6.83 -10.53 13.10
N LYS A 132 -8.05 -10.08 12.81
CA LYS A 132 -9.26 -10.86 13.08
C LYS A 132 -9.39 -12.09 12.18
N LEU A 133 -8.96 -11.99 10.93
CA LEU A 133 -8.85 -13.16 10.04
C LEU A 133 -7.83 -14.16 10.59
N ALA A 134 -6.63 -13.71 10.95
CA ALA A 134 -5.56 -14.59 11.45
C ALA A 134 -5.89 -15.26 12.80
N ASN A 135 -6.69 -14.59 13.65
CA ASN A 135 -7.18 -15.17 14.90
C ASN A 135 -8.38 -16.13 14.70
N GLY A 136 -8.93 -16.24 13.48
CA GLY A 136 -10.18 -16.99 13.23
C GLY A 136 -11.44 -16.33 13.79
N GLU A 137 -11.38 -15.05 14.18
CA GLU A 137 -12.52 -14.28 14.69
C GLU A 137 -13.43 -13.75 13.57
N LEU A 138 -12.88 -13.59 12.36
CA LEU A 138 -13.63 -13.29 11.14
C LEU A 138 -13.35 -14.35 10.08
N THR A 139 -14.33 -14.58 9.21
CA THR A 139 -14.17 -15.37 7.99
C THR A 139 -14.38 -14.49 6.77
N LEU A 140 -13.80 -14.88 5.63
CA LEU A 140 -13.97 -14.15 4.36
C LEU A 140 -15.42 -14.16 3.86
N ASP A 141 -16.26 -15.09 4.34
CA ASP A 141 -17.69 -15.16 4.00
C ASP A 141 -18.52 -14.04 4.64
N MET A 142 -17.99 -13.41 5.70
CA MET A 142 -18.59 -12.23 6.31
C MET A 142 -18.46 -10.96 5.44
N GLY A 143 -17.71 -11.07 4.33
CA GLY A 143 -17.46 -9.98 3.40
C GLY A 143 -16.44 -8.95 3.92
N ASP A 144 -16.35 -7.85 3.18
CA ASP A 144 -15.43 -6.74 3.43
C ASP A 144 -16.15 -5.48 3.95
N SER A 145 -17.46 -5.53 4.20
CA SER A 145 -18.23 -4.47 4.84
C SER A 145 -18.68 -4.92 6.23
N ILE A 146 -17.92 -4.52 7.24
CA ILE A 146 -18.12 -5.02 8.60
C ILE A 146 -18.97 -4.03 9.42
N LYS A 147 -20.06 -4.52 10.01
CA LYS A 147 -20.96 -3.72 10.86
C LYS A 147 -20.15 -3.05 11.99
N GLY A 148 -20.25 -1.72 12.10
CA GLY A 148 -19.52 -0.93 13.11
C GLY A 148 -18.07 -0.59 12.77
N LYS A 149 -17.51 -1.12 11.67
CA LYS A 149 -16.18 -0.72 11.14
C LYS A 149 -16.27 -0.08 9.75
N GLY A 150 -17.26 -0.47 8.95
CA GLY A 150 -17.41 -0.04 7.56
C GLY A 150 -16.61 -0.91 6.58
N MET A 151 -16.40 -0.38 5.37
CA MET A 151 -15.73 -1.09 4.29
C MET A 151 -14.21 -1.21 4.52
N ILE A 152 -13.69 -2.41 4.31
CA ILE A 152 -12.27 -2.77 4.35
C ILE A 152 -11.69 -2.59 2.95
N GLN A 153 -11.35 -1.35 2.62
CA GLN A 153 -10.88 -0.95 1.28
C GLN A 153 -9.65 -1.73 0.80
N GLY A 154 -8.84 -2.26 1.72
CA GLY A 154 -7.67 -3.08 1.39
C GLY A 154 -8.02 -4.33 0.58
N VAL A 155 -9.19 -4.94 0.80
CA VAL A 155 -9.63 -6.14 0.05
C VAL A 155 -9.83 -5.80 -1.43
N SER A 156 -10.60 -4.75 -1.71
CA SER A 156 -10.78 -4.26 -3.09
C SER A 156 -9.47 -3.82 -3.73
N ALA A 157 -8.58 -3.18 -2.96
CA ALA A 157 -7.29 -2.73 -3.46
C ALA A 157 -6.35 -3.90 -3.80
N VAL A 158 -6.36 -4.98 -3.02
CA VAL A 158 -5.58 -6.21 -3.32
C VAL A 158 -5.96 -6.74 -4.70
N LYS A 159 -7.27 -6.88 -4.95
CA LYS A 159 -7.77 -7.34 -6.24
C LYS A 159 -7.33 -6.40 -7.37
N ALA A 160 -7.57 -5.10 -7.22
CA ALA A 160 -7.26 -4.12 -8.26
C ALA A 160 -5.77 -4.07 -8.62
N PHE A 161 -4.87 -4.04 -7.62
CA PHE A 161 -3.42 -4.03 -7.87
C PHE A 161 -2.92 -5.35 -8.45
N TYR A 162 -3.45 -6.49 -7.98
CA TYR A 162 -3.08 -7.80 -8.53
C TYR A 162 -3.47 -7.93 -10.01
N GLU A 163 -4.72 -7.58 -10.36
CA GLU A 163 -5.20 -7.61 -11.75
C GLU A 163 -4.44 -6.62 -12.63
N LEU A 164 -4.15 -5.42 -12.12
CA LEU A 164 -3.40 -4.40 -12.84
C LEU A 164 -1.97 -4.87 -13.18
N LEU A 165 -1.28 -5.50 -12.23
CA LEU A 165 0.10 -5.96 -12.41
C LEU A 165 0.19 -7.32 -13.11
N GLY A 166 -0.93 -8.03 -13.28
CA GLY A 166 -1.03 -9.34 -13.91
C GLY A 166 -1.50 -9.32 -15.37
N GLN A 167 -1.70 -8.15 -15.98
CA GLN A 167 -2.17 -8.07 -17.38
C GLN A 167 -1.15 -8.68 -18.33
N SER A 168 -1.61 -9.53 -19.26
CA SER A 168 -0.74 -10.36 -20.12
C SER A 168 0.19 -9.60 -21.06
N HIS A 169 -0.11 -8.33 -21.36
CA HIS A 169 0.72 -7.48 -22.21
C HIS A 169 1.82 -6.75 -21.41
N LEU A 170 1.84 -6.91 -20.08
CA LEU A 170 2.87 -6.37 -19.22
C LEU A 170 3.95 -7.40 -18.99
N SER A 171 5.17 -7.03 -19.31
CA SER A 171 6.33 -7.83 -18.97
C SER A 171 7.49 -6.92 -18.62
N ILE A 172 8.21 -7.27 -17.58
CA ILE A 172 9.47 -6.66 -17.20
C ILE A 172 10.57 -7.73 -17.18
N LEU A 173 11.82 -7.32 -17.35
CA LEU A 173 12.94 -8.24 -17.24
C LEU A 173 13.18 -8.58 -15.77
N HIS A 174 13.12 -9.86 -15.43
CA HIS A 174 13.54 -10.34 -14.13
C HIS A 174 15.04 -10.04 -13.94
N PRO A 175 15.46 -9.43 -12.82
CA PRO A 175 16.85 -9.00 -12.60
C PRO A 175 17.85 -10.15 -12.69
N GLU A 176 17.52 -11.29 -12.09
CA GLU A 176 18.40 -12.46 -12.03
C GLU A 176 18.26 -13.36 -13.25
N GLU A 177 17.04 -13.80 -13.56
CA GLU A 177 16.79 -14.72 -14.67
C GLU A 177 16.91 -14.09 -16.06
N LYS A 178 16.88 -12.75 -16.16
CA LYS A 178 16.85 -11.99 -17.43
C LYS A 178 15.73 -12.42 -18.38
N LYS A 179 14.64 -12.97 -17.84
CA LYS A 179 13.45 -13.39 -18.59
C LYS A 179 12.31 -12.40 -18.40
N PRO A 180 11.43 -12.23 -19.40
CA PRO A 180 10.19 -11.47 -19.22
C PRO A 180 9.27 -12.15 -18.20
N VAL A 181 8.85 -11.40 -17.19
CA VAL A 181 7.88 -11.82 -16.17
C VAL A 181 6.81 -10.76 -15.99
N ALA A 182 5.61 -11.16 -15.56
CA ALA A 182 4.58 -10.20 -15.19
C ALA A 182 5.03 -9.40 -13.94
N PRO A 183 4.77 -8.08 -13.86
CA PRO A 183 5.16 -7.28 -12.70
C PRO A 183 4.72 -7.84 -11.35
N VAL A 184 3.54 -8.48 -11.31
CA VAL A 184 3.00 -9.10 -10.09
C VAL A 184 3.88 -10.22 -9.53
N GLU A 185 4.71 -10.87 -10.37
CA GLU A 185 5.65 -11.90 -9.93
C GLU A 185 6.77 -11.33 -9.05
N LEU A 186 7.08 -10.03 -9.18
CA LEU A 186 8.01 -9.32 -8.30
C LEU A 186 7.34 -8.76 -7.03
N CYS A 187 6.04 -9.01 -6.84
CA CYS A 187 5.26 -8.58 -5.67
C CYS A 187 4.68 -9.79 -4.90
N PRO A 188 5.53 -10.63 -4.28
CA PRO A 188 5.10 -11.86 -3.61
C PRO A 188 4.13 -11.63 -2.44
N ILE A 189 4.23 -10.51 -1.71
CA ILE A 189 3.32 -10.19 -0.60
C ILE A 189 1.94 -9.86 -1.16
N LEU A 190 1.84 -9.00 -2.17
CA LEU A 190 0.58 -8.72 -2.86
C LEU A 190 -0.04 -10.01 -3.44
N LYS A 191 0.76 -10.86 -4.10
CA LYS A 191 0.32 -12.15 -4.65
C LYS A 191 -0.23 -13.08 -3.56
N THR A 192 0.44 -13.14 -2.41
CA THR A 192 0.01 -13.95 -1.28
C THR A 192 -1.29 -13.41 -0.68
N LEU A 193 -1.41 -12.09 -0.50
CA LEU A 193 -2.65 -11.47 -0.05
C LEU A 193 -3.81 -11.71 -1.01
N HIS A 194 -3.57 -11.69 -2.32
CA HIS A 194 -4.58 -12.07 -3.31
C HIS A 194 -5.02 -13.53 -3.14
N LYS A 195 -4.07 -14.46 -2.97
CA LYS A 195 -4.38 -15.88 -2.74
C LYS A 195 -5.16 -16.14 -1.46
N ILE A 196 -4.89 -15.35 -0.41
CA ILE A 196 -5.63 -15.43 0.85
C ILE A 196 -7.04 -14.85 0.69
N LEU A 197 -7.14 -13.60 0.23
CA LEU A 197 -8.36 -12.80 0.34
C LEU A 197 -9.33 -12.97 -0.83
N ILE A 198 -8.80 -13.21 -2.03
CA ILE A 198 -9.58 -13.17 -3.28
C ILE A 198 -9.81 -14.58 -3.82
N SER A 199 -8.73 -15.31 -4.15
CA SER A 199 -8.88 -16.68 -4.69
C SER A 199 -9.07 -17.75 -3.62
N ARG A 200 -8.79 -17.41 -2.34
CA ARG A 200 -8.99 -18.28 -1.17
C ARG A 200 -8.26 -19.62 -1.28
N GLU A 201 -7.12 -19.63 -1.95
CA GLU A 201 -6.30 -20.82 -2.21
C GLU A 201 -5.47 -21.25 -1.00
N VAL A 202 -5.11 -20.29 -0.14
CA VAL A 202 -4.18 -20.49 0.97
C VAL A 202 -4.70 -19.80 2.23
N PRO A 203 -4.37 -20.34 3.43
CA PRO A 203 -4.80 -19.74 4.68
C PRO A 203 -3.91 -18.54 5.06
N THR A 204 -4.27 -17.82 6.12
CA THR A 204 -3.55 -16.61 6.56
C THR A 204 -2.07 -16.83 6.88
N GLU A 205 -1.71 -18.04 7.33
CA GLU A 205 -0.33 -18.45 7.64
C GLU A 205 0.61 -18.36 6.44
N ALA A 206 0.06 -18.40 5.21
CA ALA A 206 0.84 -18.25 3.99
C ALA A 206 1.59 -16.91 3.94
N ILE A 207 1.13 -15.87 4.66
CA ILE A 207 1.86 -14.60 4.74
C ILE A 207 3.24 -14.76 5.39
N LEU A 208 3.39 -15.66 6.37
CA LEU A 208 4.67 -15.96 7.01
C LEU A 208 5.53 -16.87 6.15
N GLN A 209 4.92 -17.76 5.38
CA GLN A 209 5.64 -18.59 4.41
C GLN A 209 6.26 -17.71 3.32
N ALA A 210 5.51 -16.71 2.83
CA ALA A 210 6.02 -15.71 1.90
C ALA A 210 7.25 -14.99 2.48
N LEU A 211 7.22 -14.54 3.72
CA LEU A 211 8.39 -13.87 4.34
C LEU A 211 9.62 -14.78 4.56
N ARG A 212 9.44 -16.11 4.49
CA ARG A 212 10.50 -17.10 4.71
C ARG A 212 11.02 -17.72 3.41
N ASP A 213 10.46 -17.33 2.27
CA ASP A 213 10.86 -17.86 0.98
C ASP A 213 12.22 -17.29 0.58
N GLU A 214 13.24 -18.15 0.66
CA GLU A 214 14.62 -17.80 0.32
C GLU A 214 14.83 -17.53 -1.18
N THR A 215 13.84 -17.83 -2.02
CA THR A 215 13.87 -17.54 -3.45
C THR A 215 13.35 -16.14 -3.78
N MET A 216 12.84 -15.39 -2.80
CA MET A 216 12.40 -14.01 -3.00
C MET A 216 13.56 -13.04 -3.07
N ASN A 217 13.44 -12.06 -3.98
CA ASN A 217 14.35 -10.91 -4.03
C ASN A 217 14.40 -10.18 -2.68
N ASP A 218 15.63 -9.83 -2.26
CA ASP A 218 15.88 -8.91 -1.17
C ASP A 218 15.07 -7.61 -1.42
N PRO A 219 14.37 -7.05 -0.41
CA PRO A 219 13.69 -5.77 -0.53
C PRO A 219 14.55 -4.66 -1.15
N ARG A 220 15.86 -4.64 -0.88
CA ARG A 220 16.83 -3.73 -1.48
C ARG A 220 16.89 -3.90 -2.99
N ASP A 221 17.05 -5.13 -3.47
CA ASP A 221 17.18 -5.42 -4.90
C ASP A 221 15.89 -5.02 -5.64
N ARG A 222 14.72 -5.25 -5.03
CA ARG A 222 13.43 -4.78 -5.56
C ARG A 222 13.39 -3.25 -5.73
N ILE A 223 13.95 -2.50 -4.78
CA ILE A 223 14.06 -1.03 -4.87
C ILE A 223 15.04 -0.62 -5.97
N GLU A 224 16.18 -1.31 -6.11
CA GLU A 224 17.17 -1.03 -7.16
C GLU A 224 16.58 -1.30 -8.56
N ILE A 225 15.78 -2.37 -8.73
CA ILE A 225 15.04 -2.63 -9.98
C ILE A 225 14.14 -1.45 -10.33
N ALA A 226 13.36 -0.97 -9.37
CA ALA A 226 12.41 0.13 -9.56
C ALA A 226 13.11 1.43 -10.00
N GLN A 227 14.30 1.70 -9.46
CA GLN A 227 15.04 2.95 -9.71
C GLN A 227 15.89 2.92 -10.99
N ASN A 228 16.55 1.80 -11.27
CA ASN A 228 17.55 1.73 -12.35
C ASN A 228 16.96 1.51 -13.74
N HIS A 229 15.72 1.02 -13.82
CA HIS A 229 15.13 0.60 -15.10
C HIS A 229 13.96 1.47 -15.57
N ALA A 230 13.67 2.59 -14.90
CA ALA A 230 12.70 3.61 -15.29
C ALA A 230 11.46 3.06 -16.03
N PHE A 231 10.76 2.12 -15.39
CA PHE A 231 9.64 1.40 -15.98
C PHE A 231 8.31 2.15 -15.84
N TYR A 232 8.26 3.45 -16.14
CA TYR A 232 6.95 4.10 -16.19
C TYR A 232 6.15 3.51 -17.35
N MET A 233 5.10 2.77 -17.02
CA MET A 233 4.23 2.10 -17.99
C MET A 233 2.87 2.81 -18.03
N PRO A 234 2.74 3.92 -18.79
CA PRO A 234 1.49 4.69 -18.86
C PRO A 234 0.30 3.87 -19.36
N SER A 235 0.54 2.78 -20.10
CA SER A 235 -0.51 1.85 -20.54
C SER A 235 -1.33 1.26 -19.39
N LEU A 236 -0.77 1.21 -18.18
CA LEU A 236 -1.44 0.73 -16.97
C LEU A 236 -2.61 1.60 -16.53
N LEU A 237 -2.57 2.91 -16.81
CA LEU A 237 -3.57 3.86 -16.30
C LEU A 237 -4.77 4.02 -17.23
N GLY A 238 -4.85 3.25 -18.31
CA GLY A 238 -5.81 3.43 -19.38
C GLY A 238 -5.49 4.69 -20.21
N GLN A 239 -5.63 4.58 -21.53
CA GLN A 239 -5.76 5.76 -22.40
C GLN A 239 -7.23 6.11 -22.55
#